data_AF-A0AAW5FTG0-F1
#
_entry.id   AF-A0AAW5FTG0-F1
#
_cell.length_a   1.000
_cell.length_b   1.000
_cell.length_c   1.000
_cell.angle_alpha   90.00
_cell.angle_beta   90.00
_cell.angle_gamma   90.00
#
_symmetry.space_group_name_H-M   'P 1'
#
loop_
_entity.id
_entity.type
_entity.pdbx_description
1 polymer ?
#
loop_
_entity_poly.entity_id
_entity_poly.type
_entity_poly.pdbx_seq_one_letter_code
_entity_poly.pdbx_strand_id
1 'polypeptide(L)' 'MSVKAMMAMILQEQLALRGVHSLKASDYDQIVELLIEPLRELELSLAVREITDKPRE' A
#
# COMPACT_ATOMS: atom_id res chain seq x y z
N MET A 1 6.08 -7.81 13.02
CA MET A 1 5.83 -7.91 11.57
C MET A 1 5.46 -6.52 11.09
N SER A 2 6.14 -5.95 10.08
CA SER A 2 5.83 -4.58 9.62
C SER A 2 4.66 -4.58 8.63
N VAL A 3 3.95 -3.45 8.51
CA VAL A 3 2.85 -3.28 7.53
C VAL A 3 3.35 -3.56 6.11
N LYS A 4 4.56 -3.09 5.77
CA LYS A 4 5.22 -3.36 4.48
C LYS A 4 5.37 -4.86 4.22
N ALA A 5 5.85 -5.62 5.20
CA ALA A 5 6.03 -7.08 5.06
C ALA A 5 4.69 -7.81 4.88
N MET A 6 3.64 -7.35 5.59
CA MET A 6 2.29 -7.90 5.42
C MET A 6 1.74 -7.64 4.02
N MET A 7 1.91 -6.42 3.49
CA MET A 7 1.48 -6.08 2.14
C MET A 7 2.24 -6.88 1.07
N ALA A 8 3.55 -7.08 1.24
CA ALA A 8 4.36 -7.87 0.31
C ALA A 8 3.91 -9.34 0.29
N MET A 9 3.61 -9.90 1.46
CA MET A 9 3.08 -11.26 1.59
C MET A 9 1.71 -11.41 0.92
N ILE A 10 0.78 -10.47 1.16
CA ILE A 10 -0.53 -10.48 0.50
C ILE A 10 -0.38 -10.38 -1.02
N LEU A 11 0.49 -9.49 -1.52
CA LEU A 11 0.73 -9.32 -2.94
C LEU A 11 1.29 -10.62 -3.56
N GLN A 12 2.24 -11.26 -2.88
CA GLN A 12 2.80 -12.54 -3.29
C GLN A 12 1.73 -13.63 -3.39
N GLU A 13 0.89 -13.79 -2.37
CA GLU A 13 -0.20 -14.79 -2.38
C GLU A 13 -1.18 -14.54 -3.53
N GLN A 14 -1.58 -13.29 -3.74
CA GLN A 14 -2.54 -12.93 -4.77
C GLN A 14 -2.00 -13.14 -6.19
N LEU A 15 -0.73 -12.84 -6.44
CA LEU A 15 -0.10 -13.07 -7.74
C LEU A 15 0.15 -14.56 -7.99
N ALA A 16 0.57 -15.31 -6.97
CA ALA A 16 0.72 -16.76 -7.06
C ALA A 16 -0.62 -17.46 -7.39
N LEU A 17 -1.73 -17.03 -6.78
CA LEU A 17 -3.07 -17.54 -7.11
C LEU A 17 -3.49 -17.29 -8.56
N ARG A 18 -2.86 -16.33 -9.23
CA ARG A 18 -3.11 -15.99 -10.65
C ARG A 18 -2.05 -16.61 -11.59
N GLY A 19 -1.20 -17.49 -11.09
CA GLY A 19 -0.19 -18.20 -11.87
C GLY A 19 1.11 -17.42 -12.11
N VAL A 20 1.31 -16.29 -11.42
CA VAL A 20 2.54 -15.50 -11.51
C VAL A 20 3.55 -16.04 -10.50
N HIS A 21 4.56 -16.75 -11.00
CA HIS A 21 5.62 -17.37 -10.17
C HIS A 21 7.04 -16.93 -10.55
N SER A 22 7.17 -16.01 -11.52
CA SER A 22 8.47 -15.52 -12.01
C SER A 22 9.11 -14.48 -11.08
N LEU A 23 8.35 -13.91 -10.16
CA LEU A 23 8.79 -12.84 -9.26
C LEU A 23 9.45 -13.41 -7.99
N LYS A 24 10.57 -12.80 -7.60
CA LYS A 24 11.28 -13.06 -6.35
C LYS A 24 10.65 -12.29 -5.21
N ALA A 25 10.92 -12.71 -3.96
CA ALA A 25 10.50 -12.01 -2.74
C ALA A 25 10.83 -10.50 -2.78
N SER A 26 12.04 -10.15 -3.24
CA SER A 26 12.51 -8.77 -3.38
C SER A 26 11.66 -7.92 -4.32
N ASP A 27 11.04 -8.53 -5.33
CA ASP A 27 10.23 -7.81 -6.31
C ASP A 27 8.93 -7.33 -5.65
N TYR A 28 8.34 -8.14 -4.77
CA TYR A 28 7.18 -7.76 -3.97
C TYR A 28 7.52 -6.63 -3.00
N ASP A 29 8.67 -6.68 -2.35
CA ASP A 29 9.13 -5.61 -1.46
C ASP A 29 9.31 -4.26 -2.19
N GLN A 30 9.81 -4.31 -3.44
CA GLN A 30 9.95 -3.13 -4.29
C GLN A 30 8.60 -2.60 -4.75
N ILE A 31 7.67 -3.47 -5.18
CA ILE A 31 6.32 -3.06 -5.58
C ILE A 31 5.61 -2.39 -4.40
N VAL A 32 5.70 -2.95 -3.19
CA VAL A 32 5.08 -2.36 -2.02
C VAL A 32 5.72 -1.01 -1.66
N GLU A 33 7.03 -0.86 -1.79
CA GLU A 33 7.68 0.45 -1.56
C GLU A 33 7.13 1.52 -2.50
N LEU A 34 6.94 1.17 -3.78
CA LEU A 34 6.34 2.07 -4.78
C LEU A 34 4.87 2.41 -4.48
N LEU A 35 4.15 1.55 -3.76
CA LEU A 35 2.75 1.78 -3.38
C LEU A 35 2.61 2.60 -2.09
N ILE A 36 3.58 2.53 -1.18
CA ILE A 36 3.53 3.25 0.10
C ILE A 36 3.56 4.76 -0.10
N GLU A 37 4.36 5.27 -1.04
CA GLU A 37 4.46 6.72 -1.27
C GLU A 37 3.13 7.33 -1.75
N PRO A 38 2.45 6.80 -2.79
CA PRO A 38 1.12 7.25 -3.18
C PRO A 38 0.07 7.11 -2.05
N LEU A 39 0.15 6.06 -1.24
CA LEU A 39 -0.78 5.87 -0.12
C LEU A 39 -0.60 6.93 0.97
N ARG A 40 0.64 7.29 1.30
CA ARG A 40 0.94 8.40 2.23
C ARG A 40 0.43 9.74 1.69
N GLU A 41 0.65 10.00 0.41
CA GLU A 41 0.15 11.23 -0.23
C GLU A 41 -1.39 11.29 -0.21
N LEU A 42 -2.04 10.16 -0.47
CA LEU A 42 -3.50 10.05 -0.38
C LEU A 42 -4.01 10.26 1.04
N GLU A 43 -3.39 9.62 2.04
CA GLU A 43 -3.74 9.82 3.45
C GLU A 43 -3.62 11.28 3.88
N LEU A 44 -2.53 11.95 3.50
CA LEU A 44 -2.34 13.38 3.78
C LEU A 44 -3.40 14.24 3.08
N SER A 45 -3.70 13.94 1.82
CA SER A 45 -4.72 14.66 1.04
C SER A 45 -6.13 14.48 1.63
N LEU A 46 -6.44 13.29 2.12
CA LEU A 46 -7.72 13.00 2.78
C LEU A 46 -7.81 13.67 4.15
N ALA A 47 -6.72 13.67 4.94
CA ALA A 47 -6.67 14.36 6.22
C ALA A 47 -6.89 15.87 6.08
N VAL A 48 -6.34 16.50 5.03
CA VAL A 48 -6.59 17.92 4.74
C VAL A 48 -8.07 18.17 4.47
N ARG A 49 -8.73 17.30 3.69
CA ARG A 49 -10.16 17.42 3.38
C ARG A 49 -11.04 17.24 4.61
N GLU A 50 -10.71 16.28 5.47
CA GLU A 50 -11.43 16.01 6.72
C GLU A 50 -11.34 17.19 7.70
N ILE A 51 -10.22 17.93 7.72
CA ILE A 51 -10.09 19.16 8.51
C ILE A 51 -10.94 20.31 7.93
N THR A 52 -11.04 20.41 6.59
CA THR A 52 -11.83 21.47 5.94
C THR A 52 -13.33 21.22 5.94
N ASP A 53 -13.76 19.96 6.02
CA ASP A 53 -15.16 19.55 6.02
C ASP A 53 -15.80 19.48 7.42
N LYS A 54 -15.04 19.75 8.50
CA LYS A 54 -15.63 19.93 9.83
C LYS A 54 -16.47 21.22 9.85
N PRO A 55 -17.80 21.15 10.11
CA PRO A 55 -18.58 22.33 10.38
C PRO A 55 -17.99 23.04 11.59
N ARG A 56 -17.82 24.36 11.48
CA ARG A 56 -17.55 25.22 12.65
C ARG A 56 -18.78 25.12 13.56
N GLU A 57 -18.71 24.29 14.59
CA GLU A 57 -19.55 24.43 15.79
C GLU A 57 -19.12 25.65 16.61
#